data_AF-A0A9E1PX23-F1
#
_entry.id   AF-A0A9E1PX23-F1
#
_cell.length_a   1.000
_cell.length_b   1.000
_cell.length_c   1.000
_cell.angle_alpha   90.00
_cell.angle_beta   90.00
_cell.angle_gamma   90.00
#
_symmetry.space_group_name_H-M   'P 1'
#
loop_
_entity.id
_entity.type
_entity.pdbx_description
1 polymer ?
#
loop_
_entity_poly.entity_id
_entity_poly.type
_entity_poly.pdbx_seq_one_letter_code
_entity_poly.pdbx_strand_id
1 'polypeptide(L)' 'FKFRNTEFHQRLTELKLKAIGYYGMPYILSALSHGWNEPPIGAEYANGCAPAYLHFRKVTIYSGSNEIQHNIIAKARLGL' A
#
# COMPACT_ATOMS: atom_id res chain seq x y z
N PHE A 1 -7.28 9.82 13.03
CA PHE A 1 -5.91 9.27 12.96
C PHE A 1 -5.71 8.29 11.80
N LYS A 2 -6.60 7.31 11.61
CA LYS A 2 -6.55 6.33 10.50
C LYS A 2 -6.33 6.96 9.11
N PHE A 3 -7.16 7.93 8.72
CA PHE A 3 -7.14 8.56 7.38
C PHE A 3 -5.76 9.07 6.94
N ARG A 4 -5.10 9.90 7.76
CA ARG A 4 -3.83 10.52 7.37
C ARG A 4 -2.72 9.48 7.17
N ASN A 5 -2.71 8.44 8.01
CA ASN A 5 -1.73 7.37 7.89
C ASN A 5 -1.99 6.50 6.65
N THR A 6 -3.26 6.19 6.35
CA THR A 6 -3.59 5.38 5.16
C THR A 6 -3.27 6.11 3.87
N GLU A 7 -3.52 7.42 3.76
CA GLU A 7 -3.13 8.21 2.59
C GLU A 7 -1.61 8.30 2.42
N PHE A 8 -0.87 8.50 3.51
CA PHE A 8 0.58 8.54 3.47
C PHE A 8 1.14 7.21 2.94
N HIS A 9 0.70 6.09 3.50
CA HIS A 9 1.15 4.78 3.05
C HIS A 9 0.74 4.48 1.61
N GLN A 10 -0.46 4.89 1.19
CA GLN A 10 -0.91 4.73 -0.19
C GLN A 10 0.00 5.50 -1.16
N ARG A 11 0.29 6.78 -0.90
CA ARG A 11 1.20 7.59 -1.74
C ARG A 11 2.63 7.06 -1.73
N LEU A 12 3.11 6.64 -0.56
CA LEU A 12 4.46 6.09 -0.43
C LEU A 12 4.62 4.80 -1.22
N THR A 13 3.66 3.88 -1.11
CA THR A 13 3.73 2.60 -1.83
C THR A 13 3.50 2.76 -3.33
N GLU A 14 2.68 3.72 -3.74
CA GLU A 14 2.53 4.11 -5.14
C GLU A 14 3.85 4.65 -5.71
N LEU A 15 4.53 5.54 -4.97
CA LEU A 15 5.83 6.07 -5.38
C LEU A 15 6.88 4.97 -5.45
N LYS A 16 6.91 4.06 -4.47
CA LYS A 16 7.79 2.88 -4.51
C LYS A 16 7.56 2.06 -5.77
N LEU A 17 6.30 1.71 -6.07
CA LEU A 17 5.94 0.93 -7.25
C LEU A 17 6.32 1.64 -8.56
N LYS A 18 6.15 2.97 -8.64
CA LYS A 18 6.59 3.75 -9.80
C LYS A 18 8.11 3.76 -9.94
N ALA A 19 8.85 3.83 -8.83
CA ALA A 19 10.31 3.89 -8.85
C ALA A 19 10.95 2.57 -9.30
N ILE A 20 10.39 1.41 -8.92
CA ILE A 20 10.90 0.10 -9.39
C ILE A 20 10.49 -0.23 -10.83
N GLY A 21 9.45 0.42 -11.37
CA GLY A 21 9.04 0.27 -12.77
C GLY A 21 8.76 -1.20 -13.15
N TYR A 22 9.36 -1.66 -14.25
CA TYR A 22 9.17 -3.02 -14.79
C TYR A 22 9.48 -4.14 -13.79
N TYR A 23 10.36 -3.91 -12.82
CA TYR A 23 10.69 -4.89 -11.78
C TYR A 23 9.57 -5.10 -10.74
N GLY A 24 8.47 -4.34 -10.83
CA GLY A 24 7.25 -4.56 -10.03
C GLY A 24 6.24 -5.51 -10.68
N MET A 25 6.46 -5.91 -11.93
CA MET A 25 5.57 -6.82 -12.66
C MET A 25 5.73 -8.30 -12.28
N PRO A 26 6.95 -8.82 -12.01
CA PRO A 26 7.12 -10.22 -11.62
C PRO A 26 6.31 -10.58 -10.37
N TYR A 27 5.49 -11.63 -10.50
CA TYR A 27 4.69 -12.14 -9.40
C TYR A 27 5.28 -13.46 -8.88
N ILE A 28 6.22 -13.36 -7.96
CA ILE A 28 6.92 -14.50 -7.36
C ILE A 28 6.47 -14.65 -5.91
N LEU A 29 5.41 -15.41 -5.68
CA LEU A 29 4.85 -15.62 -4.33
C LEU A 29 5.84 -16.27 -3.36
N SER A 30 6.66 -17.19 -3.85
CA SER A 30 7.69 -17.86 -3.03
C SER A 30 8.71 -16.87 -2.46
N ALA A 31 9.00 -15.77 -3.17
CA ALA A 31 9.90 -14.71 -2.71
C ALA A 31 9.38 -13.91 -1.51
N LEU A 32 8.10 -14.04 -1.18
CA LEU A 32 7.49 -13.39 0.00
C LEU A 32 7.54 -14.29 1.25
N SER A 33 7.94 -15.56 1.08
CA SER A 33 8.04 -16.53 2.16
C SER A 33 9.45 -16.57 2.74
N HIS A 34 9.54 -16.81 4.05
CA HIS A 34 10.83 -17.02 4.69
C HIS A 34 11.52 -18.27 4.14
N GLY A 35 12.84 -18.21 3.91
CA GLY A 35 13.63 -19.32 3.40
C GLY A 35 13.69 -19.46 1.88
N TRP A 36 13.20 -18.47 1.12
CA TRP A 36 13.39 -18.42 -0.32
C TRP A 36 14.85 -18.08 -0.67
N ASN A 37 15.47 -18.86 -1.56
CA ASN A 37 16.90 -18.77 -1.89
C ASN A 37 17.17 -18.73 -3.41
N GLU A 38 16.17 -18.36 -4.20
CA GLU A 38 16.34 -18.16 -5.65
C GLU A 38 16.76 -16.71 -5.94
N PRO A 39 17.48 -16.44 -7.04
CA PRO A 39 17.85 -15.08 -7.41
C PRO A 39 16.62 -14.22 -7.71
N PRO A 40 16.55 -12.97 -7.21
CA PRO A 40 15.45 -12.05 -7.52
C PRO A 40 15.52 -11.54 -8.95
N ILE A 41 14.35 -11.25 -9.52
CA ILE A 41 14.24 -10.51 -10.78
C ILE A 41 14.37 -9.02 -10.44
N GLY A 42 15.56 -8.47 -10.68
CA GLY A 42 15.90 -7.10 -10.29
C GLY A 42 16.41 -7.02 -8.85
N ALA A 43 16.13 -5.90 -8.17
CA ALA A 43 16.55 -5.72 -6.79
C ALA A 43 15.69 -6.59 -5.83
N GLU A 44 16.29 -7.14 -4.78
CA GLU A 44 15.63 -8.03 -3.82
C GLU A 44 14.35 -7.42 -3.21
N TYR A 45 14.39 -6.11 -2.91
CA TYR A 45 13.24 -5.38 -2.34
C TYR A 45 12.07 -5.19 -3.33
N ALA A 46 12.28 -5.39 -4.65
CA ALA A 46 11.25 -5.19 -5.66
C ALA A 46 10.11 -6.21 -5.52
N ASN A 47 10.43 -7.45 -5.11
CA ASN A 47 9.46 -8.54 -4.92
C ASN A 47 8.30 -8.15 -3.98
N GLY A 48 8.59 -7.38 -2.92
CA GLY A 48 7.59 -6.95 -1.94
C GLY A 48 6.83 -5.68 -2.31
N CYS A 49 7.27 -4.92 -3.31
CA CYS A 49 6.73 -3.58 -3.59
C CYS A 49 5.30 -3.62 -4.17
N ALA A 50 5.05 -4.47 -5.16
CA ALA A 50 3.71 -4.60 -5.75
C ALA A 50 2.68 -5.20 -4.75
N PRO A 51 2.98 -6.29 -4.02
CA PRO A 51 2.11 -6.79 -2.96
C PRO A 51 1.80 -5.75 -1.88
N ALA A 52 2.81 -4.98 -1.45
CA ALA A 52 2.61 -3.90 -0.47
C ALA A 52 1.66 -2.82 -0.99
N TYR A 53 1.84 -2.36 -2.22
CA TYR A 53 0.94 -1.37 -2.84
C TYR A 53 -0.52 -1.86 -2.87
N LEU A 54 -0.75 -3.10 -3.32
CA LEU A 54 -2.08 -3.69 -3.35
C LEU A 54 -2.69 -3.84 -1.94
N HIS A 55 -1.86 -4.19 -0.96
CA HIS A 55 -2.29 -4.27 0.44
C HIS A 55 -2.71 -2.90 0.99
N PHE A 56 -1.95 -1.83 0.75
CA PHE A 56 -2.34 -0.52 1.24
C PHE A 56 -3.50 0.09 0.47
N ARG A 57 -3.70 -0.30 -0.80
CA ARG A 57 -4.90 0.08 -1.56
C ARG A 57 -6.17 -0.46 -0.92
N LYS A 58 -6.21 -1.74 -0.49
CA LYS A 58 -7.40 -2.27 0.21
C LYS A 58 -7.66 -1.60 1.56
N VAL A 59 -6.61 -1.17 2.27
CA VAL A 59 -6.72 -0.55 3.60
C VAL A 59 -7.48 0.79 3.54
N THR A 60 -7.44 1.50 2.41
CA THR A 60 -8.16 2.77 2.22
C THR A 60 -9.69 2.62 2.16
N ILE A 61 -10.18 1.39 1.96
CA ILE A 61 -11.59 1.03 1.90
C ILE A 61 -12.00 0.25 3.17
N TYR A 62 -11.11 -0.63 3.63
CA TYR A 62 -11.37 -1.52 4.76
C TYR A 62 -11.67 -0.72 6.04
N SER A 63 -12.69 -1.12 6.80
CA SER A 63 -13.13 -0.47 8.05
C SER A 63 -13.63 0.98 7.87
N GLY A 64 -14.45 1.19 6.83
CA GLY A 64 -15.01 2.50 6.48
C GLY A 64 -14.09 3.31 5.57
N SER A 65 -14.65 3.75 4.44
CA SER A 65 -13.95 4.57 3.45
C SER A 65 -13.38 5.84 4.07
N ASN A 66 -12.22 6.26 3.57
CA ASN A 66 -11.61 7.53 3.91
C ASN A 66 -12.58 8.73 3.77
N GLU A 67 -13.50 8.69 2.80
CA GLU A 67 -14.53 9.73 2.59
C GLU A 67 -15.54 9.80 3.74
N ILE A 68 -16.01 8.64 4.21
CA ILE A 68 -16.94 8.56 5.35
C ILE A 68 -16.27 9.07 6.62
N GLN A 69 -15.00 8.74 6.82
CA GLN A 69 -14.20 9.26 7.94
C GLN A 69 -14.04 10.79 7.87
N HIS A 70 -13.87 11.34 6.67
CA HIS A 70 -13.78 12.79 6.46
C HIS A 70 -15.08 13.49 6.88
N ASN A 71 -16.23 12.95 6.46
CA ASN A 71 -17.53 13.48 6.84
C ASN A 71 -17.78 13.39 8.35
N ILE A 72 -17.46 12.26 9.01
CA ILE A 72 -17.63 12.12 10.47
C ILE A 72 -16.81 13.19 11.22
N ILE A 73 -15.56 13.44 10.81
CA ILE A 73 -14.70 14.46 11.44
C ILE A 73 -15.24 15.87 11.17
N ALA A 74 -15.70 16.14 9.95
CA ALA A 74 -16.30 17.43 9.60
C ALA A 74 -17.53 17.73 10.45
N LYS A 75 -18.46 16.78 10.59
CA LYS A 75 -19.62 16.90 11.47
C LYS A 75 -19.22 17.11 12.93
N ALA A 76 -18.29 16.31 13.44
CA ALA A 76 -17.86 16.37 14.83
C ALA A 76 -17.16 17.69 15.22
N ARG A 77 -16.45 18.34 14.29
CA ARG A 77 -15.71 19.59 14.57
C ARG A 77 -16.41 20.86 14.11
N LEU A 78 -17.17 20.80 13.02
CA LEU A 78 -17.79 21.97 12.39
C LEU A 78 -19.30 22.06 12.66
N GLY A 79 -19.90 21.08 13.37
CA GLY A 79 -21.33 21.09 13.72
C GLY A 79 -22.27 20.89 12.52
N LEU A 80 -21.75 20.32 11.43
CA LEU A 80 -22.53 19.90 10.25
C LEU A 80 -23.22 18.54 10.44
#